data_AF-A0A9W5Q9Y9-F1
#
_entry.id   AF-A0A9W5Q9Y9-F1
#
_cell.length_a   1.000
_cell.length_b   1.000
_cell.length_c   1.000
_cell.angle_alpha   90.00
_cell.angle_beta   90.00
_cell.angle_gamma   90.00
#
_symmetry.space_group_name_H-M   'P 1'
#
loop_
_entity.id
_entity.type
_entity.pdbx_description
1 polymer ?
#
loop_
_entity_poly.entity_id
_entity_poly.type
_entity_poly.pdbx_seq_one_letter_code
_entity_poly.pdbx_strand_id
1 'polypeptide(L)'
;RRNIQRSIKGYIRKLEMTYDKERFITEEMYNNKKRKAYYDSRGLKVDDHNPNYDTYNPHFHVLLCVEKNYFKRKELYIKQEEWLEMWREVTDMPEITQVHIQKVELIREGNAVAEVAKYSAKDYEMSVSQDVFDVFYLALKGRQLIVYGGLLKDYAKKYEDGELDKYKSTDKNEYYYRLIAMWNKDLMKFEQEYQELTESEKQEYNGHLIDEMEVE
;
A
#
# COMPACT_ATOMS: atom_id res chain seq x y z
N ARG A 1 24.71 -6.08 -8.59
CA ARG A 1 24.18 -6.43 -7.23
C ARG A 1 25.00 -5.90 -6.04
N ARG A 2 26.35 -5.87 -6.06
CA ARG A 2 27.18 -5.32 -4.93
C ARG A 2 26.85 -3.86 -4.55
N ASN A 3 26.45 -3.03 -5.51
CA ASN A 3 26.12 -1.62 -5.24
C ASN A 3 24.83 -1.47 -4.40
N ILE A 4 23.77 -2.26 -4.67
CA ILE A 4 22.52 -2.21 -3.89
C ILE A 4 22.77 -2.56 -2.43
N GLN A 5 23.49 -3.66 -2.15
CA GLN A 5 23.77 -4.10 -0.78
C GLN A 5 24.59 -3.07 0.01
N ARG A 6 25.45 -2.31 -0.65
CA ARG A 6 26.20 -1.22 -0.02
C ARG A 6 25.27 -0.06 0.35
N SER A 7 24.36 0.30 -0.54
CA SER A 7 23.56 1.53 -0.46
C SER A 7 22.27 1.40 0.35
N ILE A 8 21.62 0.23 0.28
CA ILE A 8 20.32 -0.03 0.91
C ILE A 8 20.53 -0.89 2.15
N LYS A 9 20.10 -0.37 3.32
CA LYS A 9 20.27 -1.03 4.62
C LYS A 9 19.07 -1.84 5.06
N GLY A 10 17.91 -1.52 4.51
CA GLY A 10 16.67 -2.23 4.76
C GLY A 10 15.60 -1.78 3.78
N TYR A 11 14.52 -2.53 3.68
CA TYR A 11 13.40 -2.17 2.83
C TYR A 11 12.09 -2.76 3.33
N ILE A 12 11.00 -2.11 2.97
CA ILE A 12 9.66 -2.69 2.95
C ILE A 12 9.24 -2.72 1.49
N ARG A 13 8.71 -3.86 1.05
CA ARG A 13 8.10 -4.01 -0.26
C ARG A 13 6.68 -4.52 -0.09
N LYS A 14 5.74 -3.81 -0.68
CA LYS A 14 4.35 -4.26 -0.82
C LYS A 14 4.01 -4.49 -2.28
N LEU A 15 3.35 -5.62 -2.57
CA LEU A 15 2.70 -5.88 -3.85
C LEU A 15 1.29 -5.29 -3.82
N GLU A 16 0.97 -4.48 -4.82
CA GLU A 16 -0.40 -4.08 -5.15
C GLU A 16 -0.75 -4.62 -6.54
N MET A 17 -1.96 -5.11 -6.72
CA MET A 17 -2.52 -5.49 -8.02
C MET A 17 -3.74 -4.61 -8.28
N THR A 18 -3.81 -4.04 -9.46
CA THR A 18 -4.97 -3.25 -9.91
C THR A 18 -5.52 -3.83 -11.21
N TYR A 19 -6.82 -3.64 -11.45
CA TYR A 19 -7.48 -4.08 -12.67
C TYR A 19 -8.17 -2.90 -13.37
N ASP A 20 -7.87 -2.70 -14.66
CA ASP A 20 -8.44 -1.60 -15.44
C ASP A 20 -9.73 -2.06 -16.14
N LYS A 21 -10.86 -1.82 -15.46
CA LYS A 21 -12.21 -2.20 -15.89
C LYS A 21 -12.84 -1.25 -16.91
N GLU A 22 -12.24 -0.09 -17.16
CA GLU A 22 -12.85 0.96 -17.96
C GLU A 22 -12.64 0.69 -19.45
N ARG A 23 -13.72 0.40 -20.17
CA ARG A 23 -13.65 0.05 -21.61
C ARG A 23 -13.34 1.23 -22.51
N PHE A 24 -13.73 2.43 -22.10
CA PHE A 24 -13.52 3.69 -22.81
C PHE A 24 -12.81 4.68 -21.90
N ILE A 25 -12.05 5.59 -22.50
CA ILE A 25 -11.35 6.64 -21.75
C ILE A 25 -12.38 7.63 -21.22
N THR A 26 -12.51 7.72 -19.89
CA THR A 26 -13.41 8.68 -19.25
C THR A 26 -12.80 10.08 -19.17
N GLU A 27 -13.63 11.10 -18.97
CA GLU A 27 -13.15 12.47 -18.73
C GLU A 27 -12.21 12.54 -17.52
N GLU A 28 -12.53 11.83 -16.44
CA GLU A 28 -11.69 11.77 -15.23
C GLU A 28 -10.31 11.16 -15.56
N MET A 29 -10.30 10.06 -16.31
CA MET A 29 -9.07 9.42 -16.75
C MET A 29 -8.21 10.37 -17.59
N TYR A 30 -8.81 11.07 -18.56
CA TYR A 30 -8.11 11.97 -19.46
C TYR A 30 -7.58 13.22 -18.75
N ASN A 31 -8.36 13.78 -17.82
CA ASN A 31 -8.00 14.98 -17.05
C ASN A 31 -6.97 14.70 -15.94
N ASN A 32 -6.66 13.44 -15.66
CA ASN A 32 -5.59 13.09 -14.74
C ASN A 32 -4.22 13.51 -15.33
N LYS A 33 -3.52 14.44 -14.65
CA LYS A 33 -2.23 14.99 -15.10
C LYS A 33 -1.18 13.94 -15.46
N LYS A 34 -1.17 12.77 -14.78
CA LYS A 34 -0.21 11.70 -15.05
C LYS A 34 -0.59 10.89 -16.30
N ARG A 35 -1.89 10.68 -16.55
CA ARG A 35 -2.39 9.88 -17.67
C ARG A 35 -2.57 10.70 -18.96
N LYS A 36 -2.80 12.01 -18.85
CA LYS A 36 -3.00 12.88 -20.01
C LYS A 36 -1.86 12.78 -21.04
N ALA A 37 -0.61 12.87 -20.60
CA ALA A 37 0.55 12.78 -21.48
C ALA A 37 0.63 11.44 -22.23
N TYR A 38 0.22 10.35 -21.58
CA TYR A 38 0.13 9.02 -22.18
C TYR A 38 -0.92 8.96 -23.30
N TYR A 39 -2.12 9.50 -23.06
CA TYR A 39 -3.17 9.57 -24.09
C TYR A 39 -2.80 10.50 -25.24
N ASP A 40 -2.30 11.71 -24.92
CA ASP A 40 -1.86 12.69 -25.92
C ASP A 40 -0.79 12.11 -26.85
N SER A 41 0.22 11.42 -26.30
CA SER A 41 1.31 10.82 -27.07
C SER A 41 0.86 9.73 -28.06
N ARG A 42 -0.36 9.20 -27.86
CA ARG A 42 -0.97 8.14 -28.68
C ARG A 42 -2.16 8.63 -29.49
N GLY A 43 -2.47 9.92 -29.43
CA GLY A 43 -3.61 10.51 -30.13
C GLY A 43 -4.97 10.06 -29.62
N LEU A 44 -5.05 9.52 -28.39
CA LEU A 44 -6.27 9.03 -27.77
C LEU A 44 -7.04 10.18 -27.10
N LYS A 45 -8.37 10.10 -27.10
CA LYS A 45 -9.30 11.10 -26.57
C LYS A 45 -10.32 10.45 -25.64
N VAL A 46 -11.12 11.29 -24.96
CA VAL A 46 -12.30 10.83 -24.22
C VAL A 46 -13.21 10.05 -25.18
N ASP A 47 -13.83 8.98 -24.68
CA ASP A 47 -14.66 8.01 -25.39
C ASP A 47 -13.95 7.09 -26.39
N ASP A 48 -12.64 7.26 -26.62
CA ASP A 48 -11.86 6.25 -27.35
C ASP A 48 -11.72 4.95 -26.53
N HIS A 49 -11.48 3.84 -27.22
CA HIS A 49 -11.16 2.57 -26.55
C HIS A 49 -9.94 2.70 -25.64
N ASN A 50 -10.09 2.30 -24.38
CA ASN A 50 -8.99 2.29 -23.43
C ASN A 50 -8.00 1.17 -23.81
N PRO A 51 -6.74 1.49 -24.16
CA PRO A 51 -5.75 0.47 -24.52
C PRO A 51 -5.37 -0.46 -23.37
N ASN A 52 -5.71 -0.08 -22.13
CA ASN A 52 -5.45 -0.89 -20.94
C ASN A 52 -6.70 -1.63 -20.45
N TYR A 53 -7.82 -1.58 -21.17
CA TYR A 53 -9.03 -2.29 -20.76
C TYR A 53 -8.76 -3.79 -20.61
N ASP A 54 -9.31 -4.38 -19.55
CA ASP A 54 -9.19 -5.81 -19.23
C ASP A 54 -7.73 -6.25 -18.98
N THR A 55 -6.91 -5.33 -18.44
CA THR A 55 -5.53 -5.61 -18.05
C THR A 55 -5.35 -5.53 -16.53
N TYR A 56 -4.37 -6.31 -16.05
CA TYR A 56 -3.96 -6.35 -14.65
C TYR A 56 -2.59 -5.68 -14.53
N ASN A 57 -2.46 -4.78 -13.57
CA ASN A 57 -1.26 -3.99 -13.37
C ASN A 57 -0.68 -4.23 -11.97
N PRO A 58 0.34 -5.11 -11.85
CA PRO A 58 1.07 -5.31 -10.60
C PRO A 58 2.03 -4.14 -10.35
N HIS A 59 1.97 -3.58 -9.16
CA HIS A 59 2.83 -2.50 -8.69
C HIS A 59 3.56 -2.89 -7.42
N PHE A 60 4.84 -2.49 -7.31
CA PHE A 60 5.57 -2.55 -6.05
C PHE A 60 5.69 -1.17 -5.44
N HIS A 61 5.17 -1.02 -4.23
CA HIS A 61 5.50 0.10 -3.36
C HIS A 61 6.67 -0.30 -2.47
N VAL A 62 7.78 0.42 -2.59
CA VAL A 62 9.02 0.09 -1.90
C VAL A 62 9.54 1.27 -1.11
N LEU A 63 9.68 1.08 0.20
CA LEU A 63 10.43 2.00 1.06
C LEU A 63 11.84 1.45 1.25
N LEU A 64 12.84 2.29 0.97
CA LEU A 64 14.24 1.92 1.05
C LEU A 64 14.92 2.72 2.16
N CYS A 65 15.47 2.02 3.15
CA CYS A 65 16.32 2.63 4.16
C CYS A 65 17.73 2.80 3.62
N VAL A 66 18.23 4.03 3.67
CA VAL A 66 19.56 4.41 3.19
C VAL A 66 20.33 5.15 4.29
N GLU A 67 21.65 5.21 4.16
CA GLU A 67 22.47 6.00 5.10
C GLU A 67 22.16 7.51 5.01
N LYS A 68 22.38 8.24 6.10
CA LYS A 68 22.21 9.71 6.16
C LYS A 68 22.95 10.46 5.04
N ASN A 69 24.09 9.91 4.60
CA ASN A 69 24.93 10.50 3.55
C ASN A 69 24.66 9.93 2.14
N TYR A 70 23.61 9.12 1.95
CA TYR A 70 23.28 8.50 0.65
C TYR A 70 23.25 9.50 -0.50
N PHE A 71 22.54 10.62 -0.33
CA PHE A 71 22.43 11.67 -1.36
C PHE A 71 23.69 12.53 -1.55
N LYS A 72 24.70 12.38 -0.67
CA LYS A 72 25.95 13.17 -0.71
C LYS A 72 27.14 12.36 -1.23
N ARG A 73 27.14 11.05 -1.02
CA ARG A 73 28.23 10.14 -1.38
C ARG A 73 27.95 9.48 -2.73
N LYS A 74 28.75 9.79 -3.73
CA LYS A 74 28.58 9.27 -5.12
C LYS A 74 28.64 7.75 -5.18
N GLU A 75 29.41 7.13 -4.31
CA GLU A 75 29.52 5.68 -4.20
C GLU A 75 28.28 5.03 -3.55
N LEU A 76 27.45 5.79 -2.83
CA LEU A 76 26.21 5.27 -2.25
C LEU A 76 25.01 5.59 -3.15
N TYR A 77 24.95 6.78 -3.73
CA TYR A 77 23.78 7.22 -4.49
C TYR A 77 23.59 6.41 -5.77
N ILE A 78 22.41 5.80 -5.93
CA ILE A 78 21.98 5.13 -7.15
C ILE A 78 21.04 6.08 -7.90
N LYS A 79 21.41 6.42 -9.13
CA LYS A 79 20.61 7.30 -10.00
C LYS A 79 19.34 6.60 -10.48
N GLN A 80 18.32 7.37 -10.86
CA GLN A 80 17.07 6.82 -11.38
C GLN A 80 17.27 5.96 -12.64
N GLU A 81 18.21 6.34 -13.51
CA GLU A 81 18.56 5.57 -14.72
C GLU A 81 19.07 4.16 -14.35
N GLU A 82 19.94 4.05 -13.36
CA GLU A 82 20.43 2.76 -12.85
C GLU A 82 19.28 1.92 -12.24
N TRP A 83 18.33 2.57 -11.55
CA TRP A 83 17.13 1.87 -11.08
C TRP A 83 16.26 1.36 -12.22
N LEU A 84 16.12 2.13 -13.30
CA LEU A 84 15.34 1.73 -14.47
C LEU A 84 15.99 0.54 -15.17
N GLU A 85 17.31 0.56 -15.34
CA GLU A 85 18.07 -0.56 -15.92
C GLU A 85 17.94 -1.82 -15.09
N MET A 86 18.10 -1.73 -13.76
CA MET A 86 17.92 -2.88 -12.88
C MET A 86 16.49 -3.40 -12.91
N TRP A 87 15.49 -2.52 -13.03
CA TRP A 87 14.09 -2.93 -13.15
C TRP A 87 13.84 -3.69 -14.45
N ARG A 88 14.31 -3.16 -15.59
CA ARG A 88 14.24 -3.83 -16.90
C ARG A 88 14.91 -5.20 -16.89
N GLU A 89 16.07 -5.32 -16.24
CA GLU A 89 16.82 -6.57 -16.13
C GLU A 89 16.03 -7.64 -15.36
N VAL A 90 15.39 -7.29 -14.24
CA VAL A 90 14.66 -8.27 -13.42
C VAL A 90 13.29 -8.64 -13.98
N THR A 91 12.68 -7.76 -14.78
CA THR A 91 11.41 -8.03 -15.45
C THR A 91 11.57 -8.65 -16.83
N ASP A 92 12.79 -8.63 -17.41
CA ASP A 92 13.05 -8.98 -18.80
C ASP A 92 12.18 -8.18 -19.80
N MET A 93 11.98 -6.90 -19.50
CA MET A 93 11.11 -5.98 -20.27
C MET A 93 11.86 -4.69 -20.60
N PRO A 94 12.69 -4.67 -21.66
CA PRO A 94 13.49 -3.51 -22.03
C PRO A 94 12.65 -2.28 -22.44
N GLU A 95 11.39 -2.48 -22.82
CA GLU A 95 10.44 -1.45 -23.23
C GLU A 95 9.93 -0.58 -22.08
N ILE A 96 10.10 -0.99 -20.81
CA ILE A 96 9.71 -0.16 -19.67
C ILE A 96 10.52 1.14 -19.70
N THR A 97 9.87 2.29 -19.79
CA THR A 97 10.57 3.59 -19.92
C THR A 97 10.67 4.39 -18.63
N GLN A 98 9.97 3.97 -17.59
CA GLN A 98 9.81 4.75 -16.37
C GLN A 98 9.94 3.88 -15.12
N VAL A 99 10.69 4.40 -14.15
CA VAL A 99 10.65 3.95 -12.75
C VAL A 99 10.52 5.19 -11.87
N HIS A 100 9.57 5.15 -10.94
CA HIS A 100 9.35 6.25 -10.01
C HIS A 100 10.15 6.00 -8.72
N ILE A 101 11.18 6.81 -8.49
CA ILE A 101 11.99 6.76 -7.27
C ILE A 101 12.29 8.18 -6.80
N GLN A 102 12.00 8.44 -5.53
CA GLN A 102 12.14 9.76 -4.93
C GLN A 102 12.53 9.66 -3.47
N LYS A 103 13.17 10.71 -2.97
CA LYS A 103 13.42 10.86 -1.54
C LYS A 103 12.09 11.10 -0.82
N VAL A 104 11.87 10.39 0.28
CA VAL A 104 10.74 10.65 1.17
C VAL A 104 11.01 11.96 1.94
N GLU A 105 10.12 12.94 1.80
CA GLU A 105 10.18 14.19 2.56
C GLU A 105 9.50 14.01 3.93
N LEU A 106 10.27 14.20 5.00
CA LEU A 106 9.85 13.98 6.40
C LEU A 106 8.73 14.92 6.87
N ILE A 107 8.42 15.99 6.15
CA ILE A 107 7.44 17.01 6.60
C ILE A 107 5.99 16.46 6.55
N ARG A 108 5.77 15.33 5.87
CA ARG A 108 4.47 14.65 5.76
C ARG A 108 4.64 13.15 5.95
N GLU A 109 5.02 12.73 7.16
CA GLU A 109 5.21 11.31 7.56
C GLU A 109 4.05 10.40 7.14
N GLY A 110 2.85 10.94 6.94
CA GLY A 110 1.69 10.17 6.50
C GLY A 110 1.74 9.64 5.07
N ASN A 111 2.24 10.35 4.06
CA ASN A 111 1.90 9.99 2.67
C ASN A 111 2.64 8.73 2.17
N ALA A 112 3.97 8.71 2.23
CA ALA A 112 4.74 7.58 1.71
C ALA A 112 4.57 6.29 2.56
N VAL A 113 4.40 6.43 3.88
CA VAL A 113 4.12 5.30 4.77
C VAL A 113 2.70 4.79 4.54
N ALA A 114 1.71 5.68 4.40
CA ALA A 114 0.33 5.28 4.09
C ALA A 114 0.23 4.56 2.75
N GLU A 115 0.96 4.98 1.70
CA GLU A 115 0.95 4.24 0.42
C GLU A 115 1.38 2.77 0.57
N VAL A 116 2.41 2.51 1.40
CA VAL A 116 2.83 1.13 1.72
C VAL A 116 1.83 0.43 2.65
N ALA A 117 1.10 1.16 3.50
CA ALA A 117 0.10 0.59 4.42
C ALA A 117 -1.28 0.33 3.77
N LYS A 118 -1.53 0.80 2.54
CA LYS A 118 -2.81 0.55 1.83
C LYS A 118 -3.08 -0.94 1.59
N TYR A 119 -4.22 -1.25 1.00
CA TYR A 119 -4.55 -2.61 0.53
C TYR A 119 -3.69 -3.08 -0.65
N SER A 120 -3.51 -4.40 -0.77
CA SER A 120 -2.77 -5.03 -1.88
C SER A 120 -3.64 -5.29 -3.12
N ALA A 121 -4.96 -5.30 -2.95
CA ALA A 121 -5.95 -5.24 -4.00
C ALA A 121 -7.20 -4.58 -3.39
N LYS A 122 -8.04 -3.95 -4.21
CA LYS A 122 -9.28 -3.32 -3.73
C LYS A 122 -10.46 -4.24 -3.99
N ASP A 123 -11.33 -4.39 -3.01
CA ASP A 123 -12.45 -5.34 -3.06
C ASP A 123 -13.39 -5.11 -4.24
N TYR A 124 -13.63 -3.85 -4.62
CA TYR A 124 -14.48 -3.52 -5.77
C TYR A 124 -13.83 -3.85 -7.12
N GLU A 125 -12.50 -4.01 -7.19
CA GLU A 125 -11.79 -4.40 -8.42
C GLU A 125 -11.84 -5.93 -8.59
N MET A 126 -11.82 -6.68 -7.48
CA MET A 126 -11.93 -8.14 -7.49
C MET A 126 -13.35 -8.63 -7.78
N SER A 127 -14.37 -7.81 -7.53
CA SER A 127 -15.79 -8.19 -7.67
C SER A 127 -16.42 -7.85 -9.03
N VAL A 128 -15.61 -7.53 -10.05
CA VAL A 128 -16.10 -7.20 -11.39
C VAL A 128 -16.73 -8.41 -12.09
N SER A 129 -16.11 -9.57 -12.01
CA SER A 129 -16.62 -10.85 -12.53
C SER A 129 -15.94 -12.02 -11.82
N GLN A 130 -16.47 -13.23 -12.00
CA GLN A 130 -15.83 -14.45 -11.49
C GLN A 130 -14.43 -14.66 -12.09
N ASP A 131 -14.28 -14.45 -13.40
CA ASP A 131 -12.97 -14.61 -14.07
C ASP A 131 -11.93 -13.63 -13.50
N VAL A 132 -12.33 -12.39 -13.23
CA VAL A 132 -11.46 -11.38 -12.61
C VAL A 132 -11.06 -11.82 -11.20
N PHE A 133 -12.03 -12.27 -10.41
CA PHE A 133 -11.77 -12.78 -9.07
C PHE A 133 -10.78 -13.96 -9.09
N ASP A 134 -10.97 -14.92 -9.99
CA ASP A 134 -10.11 -16.11 -10.10
C ASP A 134 -8.66 -15.72 -10.45
N VAL A 135 -8.46 -14.72 -11.31
CA VAL A 135 -7.12 -14.19 -11.62
C VAL A 135 -6.49 -13.56 -10.38
N PHE A 136 -7.19 -12.68 -9.66
CA PHE A 136 -6.68 -12.08 -8.42
C PHE A 136 -6.35 -13.15 -7.38
N TYR A 137 -7.25 -14.12 -7.18
CA TYR A 137 -7.07 -15.20 -6.23
C TYR A 137 -5.84 -16.05 -6.55
N LEU A 138 -5.71 -16.51 -7.79
CA LEU A 138 -4.57 -17.33 -8.20
C LEU A 138 -3.25 -16.55 -8.17
N ALA A 139 -3.27 -15.24 -8.48
CA ALA A 139 -2.09 -14.40 -8.45
C ALA A 139 -1.59 -14.10 -7.03
N LEU A 140 -2.51 -13.87 -6.08
CA LEU A 140 -2.20 -13.39 -4.73
C LEU A 140 -2.18 -14.48 -3.66
N LYS A 141 -2.93 -15.57 -3.83
CA LYS A 141 -3.03 -16.65 -2.83
C LYS A 141 -1.66 -17.24 -2.53
N GLY A 142 -1.33 -17.31 -1.24
CA GLY A 142 -0.06 -17.87 -0.76
C GLY A 142 1.16 -17.03 -1.11
N ARG A 143 0.98 -15.79 -1.59
CA ARG A 143 2.08 -14.84 -1.80
C ARG A 143 2.26 -13.99 -0.56
N GLN A 144 3.52 -13.71 -0.23
CA GLN A 144 3.85 -12.72 0.78
C GLN A 144 3.70 -11.31 0.17
N LEU A 145 2.60 -10.65 0.49
CA LEU A 145 2.24 -9.34 -0.07
C LEU A 145 3.08 -8.20 0.49
N ILE A 146 3.41 -8.25 1.79
CA ILE A 146 4.30 -7.31 2.46
C ILE A 146 5.55 -8.06 2.93
N VAL A 147 6.71 -7.56 2.54
CA VAL A 147 8.02 -8.14 2.87
C VAL A 147 8.90 -7.08 3.52
N TYR A 148 9.44 -7.41 4.69
CA TYR A 148 10.46 -6.63 5.39
C TYR A 148 11.84 -7.26 5.15
N GLY A 149 12.82 -6.42 4.82
CA GLY A 149 14.21 -6.85 4.57
C GLY A 149 15.23 -5.94 5.25
N GLY A 150 16.40 -6.51 5.57
CA GLY A 150 17.49 -5.81 6.26
C GLY A 150 17.03 -5.19 7.58
N LEU A 151 17.48 -3.96 7.84
CA LEU A 151 17.18 -3.23 9.08
C LEU A 151 15.69 -3.17 9.42
N LEU A 152 14.82 -3.02 8.42
CA LEU A 152 13.38 -2.91 8.67
C LEU A 152 12.75 -4.25 9.12
N LYS A 153 13.36 -5.38 8.78
CA LYS A 153 12.95 -6.69 9.33
C LYS A 153 13.26 -6.77 10.82
N ASP A 154 14.44 -6.31 11.22
CA ASP A 154 14.84 -6.32 12.62
C ASP A 154 13.97 -5.37 13.45
N TYR A 155 13.62 -4.20 12.90
CA TYR A 155 12.72 -3.25 13.57
C TYR A 155 11.27 -3.72 13.61
N ALA A 156 10.78 -4.44 12.59
CA ALA A 156 9.47 -5.07 12.65
C ALA A 156 9.38 -6.06 13.81
N LYS A 157 10.42 -6.89 13.98
CA LYS A 157 10.50 -7.80 15.14
C LYS A 157 10.53 -7.05 16.48
N LYS A 158 11.32 -5.98 16.59
CA LYS A 158 11.35 -5.14 17.80
C LYS A 158 10.01 -4.46 18.10
N TYR A 159 9.22 -4.16 17.08
CA TYR A 159 7.88 -3.64 17.24
C TYR A 159 6.96 -4.71 17.83
N GLU A 160 6.98 -5.92 17.28
CA GLU A 160 6.22 -7.08 17.79
C GLU A 160 6.62 -7.44 19.23
N ASP A 161 7.91 -7.33 19.56
CA ASP A 161 8.46 -7.60 20.89
C ASP A 161 8.21 -6.46 21.91
N GLY A 162 7.52 -5.37 21.54
CA GLY A 162 7.20 -4.23 22.40
C GLY A 162 8.37 -3.28 22.72
N GLU A 163 9.58 -3.53 22.18
CA GLU A 163 10.77 -2.70 22.43
C GLU A 163 10.60 -1.25 21.91
N LEU A 164 9.65 -1.03 21.00
CA LEU A 164 9.38 0.26 20.35
C LEU A 164 8.15 0.98 20.91
N ASP A 165 7.49 0.46 21.95
CA ASP A 165 6.24 1.02 22.49
C ASP A 165 6.34 2.49 22.92
N LYS A 166 7.53 2.93 23.35
CA LYS A 166 7.81 4.34 23.67
C LYS A 166 7.60 5.31 22.50
N TYR A 167 7.52 4.80 21.27
CA TYR A 167 7.24 5.58 20.06
C TYR A 167 5.79 5.46 19.58
N LYS A 168 5.00 4.55 20.17
CA LYS A 168 3.58 4.42 19.87
C LYS A 168 2.83 5.63 20.45
N SER A 169 1.78 6.02 19.75
CA SER A 169 0.87 7.04 20.26
C SER A 169 -0.08 6.39 21.27
N THR A 170 -0.34 7.08 22.38
CA THR A 170 -1.39 6.69 23.33
C THR A 170 -2.74 7.12 22.77
N ASP A 171 -3.76 6.29 22.95
CA ASP A 171 -5.11 6.74 22.69
C ASP A 171 -5.48 7.84 23.70
N LYS A 172 -6.02 8.94 23.18
CA LYS A 172 -6.47 10.09 23.98
C LYS A 172 -7.98 10.12 24.13
N ASN A 173 -8.69 9.23 23.45
CA ASN A 173 -10.13 9.10 23.58
C ASN A 173 -10.48 8.44 24.90
N GLU A 174 -11.66 8.79 25.40
CA GLU A 174 -12.28 8.10 26.51
C GLU A 174 -13.56 7.44 26.00
N TYR A 175 -13.58 6.12 26.05
CA TYR A 175 -14.68 5.25 25.66
C TYR A 175 -15.61 5.03 26.85
N TYR A 176 -16.89 5.30 26.63
CA TYR A 176 -17.95 5.14 27.62
C TYR A 176 -19.01 4.11 27.21
N TYR A 177 -19.14 3.85 25.90
CA TYR A 177 -20.18 2.98 25.36
C TYR A 177 -19.57 1.99 24.37
N ARG A 178 -20.14 0.78 24.31
CA ARG A 178 -19.95 -0.14 23.20
C ARG A 178 -21.19 -0.13 22.29
N LEU A 179 -20.95 -0.17 20.98
CA LEU A 179 -21.96 -0.36 19.96
C LEU A 179 -22.04 -1.84 19.60
N ILE A 180 -23.21 -2.45 19.78
CA ILE A 180 -23.46 -3.83 19.36
C ILE A 180 -24.36 -3.76 18.12
N ALA A 181 -23.84 -4.23 16.99
CA ALA A 181 -24.60 -4.33 15.74
C ALA A 181 -24.92 -5.80 15.44
N MET A 182 -26.20 -6.15 15.45
CA MET A 182 -26.69 -7.51 15.18
C MET A 182 -27.38 -7.55 13.82
N TRP A 183 -27.00 -8.49 12.95
CA TRP A 183 -27.65 -8.67 11.66
C TRP A 183 -29.01 -9.35 11.84
N ASN A 184 -30.09 -8.65 11.48
CA ASN A 184 -31.43 -9.23 11.40
C ASN A 184 -31.70 -9.67 9.96
N LYS A 185 -31.67 -10.99 9.72
CA LYS A 185 -31.86 -11.58 8.39
C LYS A 185 -33.26 -11.33 7.82
N ASP A 186 -34.29 -11.34 8.66
CA ASP A 186 -35.69 -11.19 8.22
C ASP A 186 -35.98 -9.76 7.78
N LEU A 187 -35.36 -8.78 8.45
CA LEU A 187 -35.48 -7.37 8.13
C LEU A 187 -34.40 -6.86 7.16
N MET A 188 -33.45 -7.72 6.78
CA MET A 188 -32.27 -7.40 5.97
C MET A 188 -31.56 -6.11 6.41
N LYS A 189 -31.43 -5.91 7.73
CA LYS A 189 -30.80 -4.71 8.31
C LYS A 189 -30.06 -5.05 9.60
N PHE A 190 -29.12 -4.18 9.98
CA PHE A 190 -28.50 -4.23 11.29
C PHE A 190 -29.40 -3.56 12.33
N GLU A 191 -29.61 -4.24 13.45
CA GLU A 191 -30.14 -3.65 14.67
C GLU A 191 -28.95 -3.21 15.54
N GLN A 192 -29.02 -1.99 16.06
CA GLN A 192 -27.93 -1.38 16.82
C GLN A 192 -28.38 -1.11 18.25
N GLU A 193 -27.59 -1.56 19.21
CA GLU A 193 -27.77 -1.28 20.63
C GLU A 193 -26.53 -0.60 21.20
N TYR A 194 -26.75 0.34 22.12
CA TYR A 194 -25.69 1.04 22.85
C TYR A 194 -25.74 0.58 24.30
N GLN A 195 -24.61 0.11 24.81
CA GLN A 195 -24.47 -0.29 26.20
C GLN A 195 -23.33 0.48 26.84
N GLU A 196 -23.55 1.04 28.03
CA GLU A 196 -22.50 1.70 28.80
C GLU A 196 -21.47 0.65 29.23
N LEU A 197 -20.19 1.00 29.13
CA LEU A 197 -19.11 0.14 29.58
C LEU A 197 -19.14 0.02 31.10
N THR A 198 -18.94 -1.19 31.59
CA THR A 198 -18.69 -1.44 33.01
C THR A 198 -17.37 -0.81 33.44
N GLU A 199 -17.16 -0.60 34.75
CA GLU A 199 -15.89 -0.05 35.25
C GLU A 199 -14.67 -0.92 34.90
N SER A 200 -14.86 -2.25 34.81
CA SER A 200 -13.81 -3.16 34.33
C SER A 200 -13.48 -2.92 32.86
N GLU A 201 -14.50 -2.78 32.00
CA GLU A 201 -14.31 -2.49 30.58
C GLU A 201 -13.73 -1.10 30.36
N LYS A 202 -14.10 -0.09 31.16
CA LYS A 202 -13.49 1.25 31.08
C LYS A 202 -11.99 1.19 31.38
N GLN A 203 -11.54 0.36 32.31
CA GLN A 203 -10.10 0.15 32.56
C GLN A 203 -9.42 -0.64 31.43
N GLU A 204 -10.14 -1.55 30.80
CA GLU A 204 -9.64 -2.37 29.69
C GLU A 204 -9.52 -1.59 28.37
N TYR A 205 -10.40 -0.64 28.08
CA TYR A 205 -10.44 0.05 26.79
C TYR A 205 -9.82 1.45 26.81
N ASN A 206 -9.68 2.09 27.98
CA ASN A 206 -9.12 3.45 28.07
C ASN A 206 -7.66 3.48 28.46
N GLY A 207 -6.90 4.44 27.91
CA GLY A 207 -5.52 4.72 28.32
C GLY A 207 -4.46 3.77 27.78
N HIS A 208 -4.82 2.91 26.82
CA HIS A 208 -3.89 2.00 26.15
C HIS A 208 -3.18 2.69 24.98
N LEU A 209 -2.12 2.04 24.50
CA LEU A 209 -1.50 2.43 23.23
C LEU A 209 -2.53 2.26 22.12
N ILE A 210 -2.44 3.09 21.08
CA ILE A 210 -3.17 2.84 19.83
C ILE A 210 -2.54 1.60 19.21
N ASP A 211 -2.98 0.43 19.65
CA ASP A 211 -2.73 -0.83 18.96
C ASP A 211 -3.88 -1.05 17.98
N GLU A 212 -3.54 -1.41 16.74
CA GLU A 212 -4.53 -2.00 15.85
C GLU A 212 -4.97 -3.30 16.53
N MET A 213 -6.23 -3.35 16.99
CA MET A 213 -6.81 -4.62 17.45
C MET A 213 -6.65 -5.64 16.33
N GLU A 214 -5.94 -6.75 16.60
CA GLU A 214 -5.99 -7.91 15.72
C GLU A 214 -7.45 -8.39 15.67
N VAL A 215 -8.10 -8.16 14.54
CA VAL A 215 -9.39 -8.77 14.25
C VAL A 215 -9.09 -10.18 13.79
N GLU A 216 -9.21 -11.17 14.69
CA GLU A 216 -9.19 -12.60 14.37
C GLU A 216 -10.31 -12.99 13.39
#